data_AF-A0A8H4A3Z6-F1
#
_entry.id   AF-A0A8H4A3Z6-F1
#
_cell.length_a   1.000
_cell.length_b   1.000
_cell.length_c   1.000
_cell.angle_alpha   90.00
_cell.angle_beta   90.00
_cell.angle_gamma   90.00
#
_symmetry.space_group_name_H-M   'P 1'
#
loop_
_entity.id
_entity.type
_entity.pdbx_description
1 polymer ?
#
loop_
_entity_poly.entity_id
_entity_poly.type
_entity_poly.pdbx_seq_one_letter_code
_entity_poly.pdbx_strand_id
1 'polypeptide(L)'
;MIKLVQDNITRIDELHSRSLGTFSEDEATKRQLESLTENTRNVLVQTKDKIRKLEALNLGLPPHTSDLAVRRAQTANLRQRFLETLQKYQNIEYQNRQKYRARMERQYKIVKPQATQEEIDAALDNDESGQFFAQSLLNSTRYGAAKDALREVQERHDDIKKIEKTISELVNLFQEMQMLVEAQDAPIAAIEEHAVQVTKDMESGVQHVEKALESAKGARKKKWICLCICILILIIVAVVVYLYFFKDKIGGGGGNNNSQSNSNTSIAPKSNSTSST
;
A
#
# COMPACT_ATOMS: atom_id res chain seq x y z
N MET A 1 0.28 10.82 -5.65
CA MET A 1 0.59 11.20 -7.04
C MET A 1 -0.32 10.50 -8.03
N ILE A 2 -0.33 9.15 -8.14
CA ILE A 2 -1.24 8.45 -9.06
C ILE A 2 -2.73 8.81 -8.81
N LYS A 3 -3.19 8.80 -7.56
CA LYS A 3 -4.56 9.24 -7.22
C LYS A 3 -4.85 10.68 -7.64
N LEU A 4 -3.92 11.61 -7.37
CA LEU A 4 -4.03 13.00 -7.79
C LEU A 4 -4.19 13.12 -9.32
N VAL A 5 -3.43 12.34 -10.08
CA VAL A 5 -3.59 12.30 -11.55
C VAL A 5 -4.98 11.81 -11.93
N GLN A 6 -5.51 10.77 -11.27
CA GLN A 6 -6.87 10.27 -11.53
C GLN A 6 -7.94 11.33 -11.24
N ASP A 7 -7.78 12.10 -10.16
CA ASP A 7 -8.67 13.20 -9.82
C ASP A 7 -8.58 14.32 -10.86
N ASN A 8 -7.35 14.70 -11.25
CA ASN A 8 -7.13 15.70 -12.31
C ASN A 8 -7.74 15.28 -13.64
N ILE A 9 -7.58 14.02 -14.05
CA ILE A 9 -8.16 13.48 -15.31
C ILE A 9 -9.67 13.64 -15.33
N THR A 10 -10.34 13.34 -14.21
CA THR A 10 -11.79 13.50 -14.08
C THR A 10 -12.19 14.97 -14.24
N ARG A 11 -11.43 15.86 -13.61
CA ARG A 11 -11.65 17.29 -13.67
C ARG A 11 -11.35 17.89 -15.07
N ILE A 12 -10.36 17.35 -15.77
CA ILE A 12 -10.06 17.71 -17.18
C ILE A 12 -11.24 17.34 -18.08
N ASP A 13 -11.82 16.15 -17.92
CA ASP A 13 -13.00 15.73 -18.69
C ASP A 13 -14.23 16.61 -18.44
N GLU A 14 -14.46 17.00 -17.18
CA GLU A 14 -15.50 17.97 -16.81
C GLU A 14 -15.29 19.32 -17.50
N LEU A 15 -14.05 19.82 -17.52
CA LEU A 15 -13.69 21.10 -18.13
C LEU A 15 -13.85 21.07 -19.66
N HIS A 16 -13.44 19.99 -20.33
CA HIS A 16 -13.71 19.79 -21.75
C HIS A 16 -15.21 19.80 -22.05
N SER A 17 -15.99 19.05 -21.27
CA SER A 17 -17.44 18.98 -21.45
C SER A 17 -18.11 20.36 -21.24
N ARG A 18 -17.62 21.15 -20.27
CA ARG A 18 -18.09 22.52 -20.03
C ARG A 18 -17.72 23.46 -21.18
N SER A 19 -16.49 23.40 -21.69
CA SER A 19 -16.02 24.20 -22.82
C SER A 19 -16.87 23.97 -24.08
N LEU A 20 -17.31 22.74 -24.33
CA LEU A 20 -18.20 22.40 -25.46
C LEU A 20 -19.66 22.87 -25.27
N GLY A 21 -20.11 23.04 -24.03
CA GLY A 21 -21.51 23.37 -23.71
C GLY A 21 -21.85 24.86 -23.76
N THR A 22 -20.86 25.75 -23.60
CA THR A 22 -21.09 27.21 -23.57
C THR A 22 -20.95 27.83 -24.96
N PHE A 23 -21.91 28.67 -25.37
CA PHE A 23 -21.93 29.37 -26.67
C PHE A 23 -20.88 30.48 -26.79
N SER A 24 -20.43 31.01 -25.65
CA SER A 24 -19.22 31.81 -25.52
C SER A 24 -18.33 31.09 -24.53
N GLU A 25 -17.16 30.63 -24.98
CA GLU A 25 -16.22 30.02 -24.06
C GLU A 25 -15.80 31.02 -22.99
N ASP A 26 -15.95 30.61 -21.74
CA ASP A 26 -15.40 31.35 -20.63
C ASP A 26 -13.88 31.19 -20.68
N GLU A 27 -13.15 32.26 -21.00
CA GLU A 27 -11.68 32.29 -20.98
C GLU A 27 -11.09 31.75 -19.68
N ALA A 28 -11.84 31.86 -18.56
CA ALA A 28 -11.46 31.25 -17.30
C ALA A 28 -11.44 29.71 -17.39
N THR A 29 -12.40 29.09 -18.07
CA THR A 29 -12.47 27.63 -18.26
C THR A 29 -11.31 27.13 -19.12
N LYS A 30 -10.96 27.84 -20.20
CA LYS A 30 -9.78 27.51 -21.03
C LYS A 30 -8.48 27.56 -20.22
N ARG A 31 -8.28 28.64 -19.47
CA ARG A 31 -7.09 28.80 -18.61
C ARG A 31 -7.01 27.72 -17.54
N GLN A 32 -8.14 27.36 -16.94
CA GLN A 32 -8.20 26.27 -15.96
C GLN A 32 -7.85 24.91 -16.59
N LEU A 33 -8.39 24.62 -17.78
CA LEU A 33 -8.09 23.40 -18.51
C LEU A 33 -6.60 23.31 -18.85
N GLU A 34 -6.02 24.38 -19.39
CA GLU A 34 -4.60 24.41 -19.77
C GLU A 34 -3.68 24.29 -18.54
N SER A 35 -4.00 25.02 -17.46
CA SER A 35 -3.26 24.93 -16.20
C SER A 35 -3.32 23.52 -15.59
N LEU A 36 -4.49 22.89 -15.60
CA LEU A 36 -4.67 21.55 -15.04
C LEU A 36 -4.00 20.47 -15.89
N THR A 37 -4.05 20.61 -17.22
CA THR A 37 -3.34 19.73 -18.16
C THR A 37 -1.84 19.78 -17.91
N GLU A 38 -1.27 20.99 -17.80
CA GLU A 38 0.15 21.18 -17.54
C GLU A 38 0.56 20.68 -16.14
N ASN A 39 -0.24 20.93 -15.11
CA ASN A 39 -0.01 20.36 -13.78
C ASN A 39 0.02 18.82 -13.83
N THR A 40 -0.96 18.23 -14.52
CA THR A 40 -1.09 16.77 -14.66
C THR A 40 0.10 16.19 -15.39
N ARG A 41 0.54 16.81 -16.48
CA ARG A 41 1.78 16.46 -17.19
C ARG A 41 2.98 16.43 -16.25
N ASN A 42 3.18 17.48 -15.46
CA ASN A 42 4.30 17.56 -14.53
C ASN A 42 4.25 16.46 -13.46
N VAL A 43 3.06 16.17 -12.92
CA VAL A 43 2.89 15.07 -11.94
C VAL A 43 3.14 13.70 -12.60
N LEU A 44 2.73 13.50 -13.85
CA LEU A 44 2.99 12.28 -14.60
C LEU A 44 4.49 12.04 -14.80
N VAL A 45 5.23 13.06 -15.24
CA VAL A 45 6.69 12.99 -15.41
C VAL A 45 7.39 12.71 -14.08
N GLN A 46 7.03 13.43 -13.01
CA GLN A 46 7.59 13.17 -11.68
C GLN A 46 7.28 11.77 -11.15
N THR A 47 6.09 11.24 -11.46
CA THR A 47 5.69 9.88 -11.06
C THR A 47 6.52 8.86 -11.82
N LYS A 48 6.69 9.02 -13.14
CA LYS A 48 7.58 8.21 -13.96
C LYS A 48 8.99 8.17 -13.37
N ASP A 49 9.60 9.34 -13.13
CA ASP A 49 10.99 9.42 -12.67
C ASP A 49 11.18 8.76 -11.30
N LYS A 50 10.19 8.89 -10.41
CA LYS A 50 10.21 8.21 -9.10
C LYS A 50 10.12 6.69 -9.24
N ILE A 51 9.26 6.18 -10.12
CA ILE A 51 9.17 4.73 -10.36
C ILE A 51 10.50 4.22 -10.94
N ARG A 52 11.05 4.89 -11.96
CA ARG A 52 12.36 4.54 -12.53
C ARG A 52 13.48 4.54 -11.50
N LYS A 53 13.49 5.53 -10.61
CA LYS A 53 14.47 5.60 -9.52
C LYS A 53 14.33 4.42 -8.56
N LEU A 54 13.11 4.00 -8.22
CA LEU A 54 12.88 2.82 -7.38
C LEU A 54 13.36 1.54 -8.07
N GLU A 55 13.09 1.38 -9.36
CA GLU A 55 13.57 0.23 -10.15
C GLU A 55 15.10 0.20 -10.19
N ALA A 56 15.76 1.32 -10.49
CA ALA A 56 17.21 1.42 -10.52
C ALA A 56 17.85 1.11 -9.15
N LEU A 57 17.25 1.58 -8.06
CA LEU A 57 17.69 1.23 -6.71
C LEU A 57 17.57 -0.28 -6.48
N ASN A 58 16.45 -0.90 -6.85
CA ASN A 58 16.25 -2.34 -6.69
C ASN A 58 17.22 -3.20 -7.53
N LEU A 59 17.75 -2.68 -8.65
CA LEU A 59 18.80 -3.36 -9.43
C LEU A 59 20.17 -3.32 -8.74
N GLY A 60 20.47 -2.26 -7.99
CA GLY A 60 21.76 -2.08 -7.31
C GLY A 60 21.91 -2.87 -5.99
N LEU A 61 20.84 -3.51 -5.51
CA LEU A 61 20.88 -4.27 -4.25
C LEU A 61 21.36 -5.73 -4.46
N PRO A 62 22.10 -6.31 -3.50
CA PRO A 62 22.47 -7.72 -3.54
C PRO A 62 21.24 -8.65 -3.56
N PRO A 63 21.30 -9.81 -4.25
CA PRO A 63 20.18 -10.74 -4.39
C PRO A 63 19.60 -11.26 -3.06
N HIS A 64 20.41 -11.30 -2.00
CA HIS A 64 20.05 -11.89 -0.69
C HIS A 64 19.52 -10.90 0.33
N THR A 65 19.13 -9.69 -0.09
CA THR A 65 18.50 -8.73 0.81
C THR A 65 17.06 -9.19 1.07
N SER A 66 16.71 -9.48 2.34
CA SER A 66 15.40 -10.06 2.71
C SER A 66 14.17 -9.25 2.25
N ASP A 67 14.35 -7.96 1.96
CA ASP A 67 13.30 -7.04 1.53
C ASP A 67 13.25 -6.81 0.00
N LEU A 68 14.18 -7.38 -0.77
CA LEU A 68 14.30 -7.10 -2.21
C LEU A 68 13.10 -7.61 -3.02
N ALA A 69 12.62 -8.81 -2.70
CA ALA A 69 11.45 -9.41 -3.36
C ALA A 69 10.19 -8.55 -3.15
N VAL A 70 9.97 -8.11 -1.91
CA VAL A 70 8.83 -7.25 -1.54
C VAL A 70 8.92 -5.89 -2.25
N ARG A 71 10.10 -5.25 -2.27
CA ARG A 71 10.33 -3.99 -2.97
C ARG A 71 10.08 -4.10 -4.47
N ARG A 72 10.52 -5.19 -5.11
CA ARG A 72 10.28 -5.46 -6.54
C ARG A 72 8.80 -5.62 -6.83
N ALA A 73 8.06 -6.41 -6.04
CA ALA A 73 6.61 -6.53 -6.18
C ALA A 73 5.89 -5.18 -6.04
N GLN A 74 6.23 -4.40 -5.01
CA GLN A 74 5.61 -3.09 -4.79
C GLN A 74 5.90 -2.13 -5.95
N THR A 75 7.13 -2.11 -6.44
CA THR A 75 7.55 -1.25 -7.56
C THR A 75 6.83 -1.67 -8.85
N ALA A 76 6.73 -2.98 -9.11
CA ALA A 76 5.98 -3.51 -10.26
C ALA A 76 4.48 -3.16 -10.18
N ASN A 77 3.87 -3.25 -8.99
CA ASN A 77 2.48 -2.85 -8.81
C ASN A 77 2.27 -1.34 -9.02
N LEU A 78 3.18 -0.49 -8.55
CA LEU A 78 3.14 0.95 -8.79
C LEU A 78 3.25 1.27 -10.29
N ARG A 79 4.16 0.60 -11.00
CA ARG A 79 4.30 0.72 -12.46
C ARG A 79 3.02 0.31 -13.18
N GLN A 80 2.44 -0.84 -12.84
CA GLN A 80 1.20 -1.31 -13.45
C GLN A 80 0.06 -0.28 -13.27
N ARG A 81 -0.16 0.20 -12.03
CA ARG A 81 -1.17 1.23 -11.75
C ARG A 81 -0.92 2.54 -12.51
N PHE A 82 0.34 2.90 -12.72
CA PHE A 82 0.72 4.08 -13.50
C PHE A 82 0.36 3.90 -14.98
N LEU A 83 0.71 2.76 -15.58
CA LEU A 83 0.35 2.41 -16.97
C LEU A 83 -1.17 2.39 -17.18
N GLU A 84 -1.91 1.78 -16.26
CA GLU A 84 -3.39 1.79 -16.27
C GLU A 84 -3.96 3.21 -16.23
N THR A 85 -3.35 4.10 -15.43
CA THR A 85 -3.76 5.50 -15.33
C THR A 85 -3.46 6.27 -16.62
N LEU A 86 -2.30 6.04 -17.25
CA LEU A 86 -1.96 6.64 -18.56
C LEU A 86 -2.96 6.20 -19.63
N GLN A 87 -3.28 4.92 -19.70
CA GLN A 87 -4.25 4.38 -20.66
C GLN A 87 -5.66 4.95 -20.44
N LYS A 88 -6.09 5.06 -19.17
CA LYS A 88 -7.36 5.71 -18.82
C LYS A 88 -7.39 7.16 -19.31
N TYR A 89 -6.31 7.91 -19.07
CA TYR A 89 -6.23 9.31 -19.50
C TYR A 89 -6.30 9.42 -21.03
N GLN A 90 -5.51 8.59 -21.73
CA GLN A 90 -5.49 8.55 -23.18
C GLN A 90 -6.88 8.28 -23.78
N ASN A 91 -7.64 7.34 -23.21
CA ASN A 91 -9.00 7.05 -23.64
C ASN A 91 -9.95 8.24 -23.47
N ILE A 92 -9.84 8.98 -22.36
CA ILE A 92 -10.64 10.18 -22.09
C ILE A 92 -10.30 11.29 -23.10
N GLU A 93 -9.01 11.51 -23.38
CA GLU A 93 -8.56 12.46 -24.40
C GLU A 93 -9.08 12.09 -25.80
N TYR A 94 -9.03 10.80 -26.19
CA TYR A 94 -9.61 10.34 -27.45
C TYR A 94 -11.12 10.60 -27.54
N GLN A 95 -11.86 10.33 -26.45
CA GLN A 95 -13.30 10.62 -26.38
C GLN A 95 -13.58 12.11 -26.53
N ASN A 96 -12.81 12.96 -25.84
CA ASN A 96 -12.94 14.39 -25.97
C ASN A 96 -12.64 14.84 -27.40
N ARG A 97 -11.55 14.39 -28.02
CA ARG A 97 -11.26 14.67 -29.44
C ARG A 97 -12.44 14.38 -30.36
N GLN A 98 -13.13 13.25 -30.17
CA GLN A 98 -14.32 12.91 -30.95
C GLN A 98 -15.49 13.88 -30.70
N LYS A 99 -15.73 14.30 -29.44
CA LYS A 99 -16.75 15.30 -29.11
C LYS A 99 -16.46 16.65 -29.80
N TYR A 100 -15.20 17.10 -29.79
CA TYR A 100 -14.77 18.33 -30.48
C TYR A 100 -14.95 18.20 -32.01
N ARG A 101 -14.55 17.08 -32.61
CA ARG A 101 -14.74 16.83 -34.06
C ARG A 101 -16.21 16.86 -34.46
N ALA A 102 -17.08 16.19 -33.69
CA ALA A 102 -18.52 16.20 -33.94
C ALA A 102 -19.13 17.60 -33.81
N ARG A 103 -18.59 18.46 -32.92
CA ARG A 103 -19.01 19.85 -32.80
C ARG A 103 -18.61 20.66 -34.04
N MET A 104 -17.36 20.53 -34.50
CA MET A 104 -16.89 21.19 -35.71
C MET A 104 -17.69 20.78 -36.95
N GLU A 105 -17.98 19.49 -37.10
CA GLU A 105 -18.81 18.99 -38.20
C GLU A 105 -20.19 19.66 -38.23
N ARG A 106 -20.83 19.80 -37.06
CA ARG A 106 -22.12 20.48 -36.96
C ARG A 106 -22.02 21.95 -37.37
N GLN A 107 -20.98 22.65 -36.94
CA GLN A 107 -20.75 24.06 -37.31
C GLN A 107 -20.44 24.22 -38.80
N TYR A 108 -19.66 23.30 -39.36
CA TYR A 108 -19.36 23.24 -40.78
C TYR A 108 -20.64 23.10 -41.61
N LYS A 109 -21.55 22.19 -41.20
CA LYS A 109 -22.84 21.96 -41.87
C LYS A 109 -23.79 23.17 -41.80
N ILE A 110 -23.66 24.07 -40.82
CA ILE A 110 -24.44 25.33 -40.78
C ILE A 110 -24.06 26.27 -41.93
N VAL A 111 -22.78 26.25 -42.32
CA VAL A 111 -22.22 27.05 -43.40
C VAL A 111 -22.43 26.37 -44.76
N LYS A 112 -22.13 25.07 -44.85
CA LYS A 112 -22.27 24.27 -46.06
C LYS A 112 -23.16 23.04 -45.81
N PRO A 113 -24.49 23.18 -45.88
CA PRO A 113 -25.42 22.09 -45.56
C PRO A 113 -25.32 20.86 -46.46
N GLN A 114 -24.79 21.03 -47.68
CA GLN A 114 -24.69 19.98 -48.71
C GLN A 114 -23.30 19.30 -48.74
N ALA A 115 -22.43 19.57 -47.77
CA ALA A 115 -21.10 18.96 -47.72
C ALA A 115 -21.20 17.46 -47.40
N THR A 116 -20.44 16.64 -48.12
CA THR A 116 -20.33 15.20 -47.83
C THR A 116 -19.45 14.97 -46.60
N GLN A 117 -19.56 13.79 -45.98
CA GLN A 117 -18.73 13.49 -44.82
C GLN A 117 -17.23 13.46 -45.18
N GLU A 118 -16.85 12.95 -46.36
CA GLU A 118 -15.44 12.99 -46.79
C GLU A 118 -14.94 14.43 -46.99
N GLU A 119 -15.78 15.33 -47.49
CA GLU A 119 -15.40 16.73 -47.66
C GLU A 119 -15.19 17.41 -46.30
N ILE A 120 -16.05 17.13 -45.32
CA ILE A 120 -15.92 17.69 -43.98
C ILE A 120 -14.67 17.15 -43.30
N ASP A 121 -14.45 15.83 -43.35
CA ASP A 121 -13.29 15.20 -42.75
C ASP A 121 -11.99 15.74 -43.37
N ALA A 122 -11.91 15.85 -44.70
CA ALA A 122 -10.78 16.47 -45.37
C ALA A 122 -10.59 17.95 -44.96
N ALA A 123 -11.69 18.69 -44.76
CA ALA A 123 -11.62 20.09 -44.34
C ALA A 123 -11.34 20.28 -42.83
N LEU A 124 -11.50 19.26 -42.00
CA LEU A 124 -11.20 19.32 -40.58
C LEU A 124 -9.82 18.74 -40.25
N ASP A 125 -9.29 17.85 -41.10
CA ASP A 125 -8.02 17.16 -40.86
C ASP A 125 -6.81 17.88 -41.50
N ASN A 126 -6.99 18.77 -42.48
CA ASN A 126 -5.88 19.57 -43.04
C ASN A 126 -5.81 20.97 -42.42
N ASP A 127 -4.60 21.39 -42.01
CA ASP A 127 -4.31 22.73 -41.47
C ASP A 127 -4.62 23.88 -42.44
N GLU A 128 -4.49 23.66 -43.75
CA GLU A 128 -4.80 24.64 -44.79
C GLU A 128 -6.31 24.80 -45.06
N SER A 129 -7.12 23.86 -44.58
CA SER A 129 -8.57 23.85 -44.83
C SER A 129 -9.32 25.03 -44.25
N GLY A 130 -8.80 25.59 -43.14
CA GLY A 130 -9.37 26.80 -42.55
C GLY A 130 -9.39 27.97 -43.55
N GLN A 131 -8.44 28.00 -44.48
CA GLN A 131 -8.34 28.99 -45.54
C GLN A 131 -9.36 28.70 -46.68
N PHE A 132 -9.53 27.42 -47.04
CA PHE A 132 -10.57 27.00 -48.00
C PHE A 132 -11.99 27.25 -47.48
N PHE A 133 -12.23 27.04 -46.18
CA PHE A 133 -13.51 27.36 -45.54
C PHE A 133 -13.75 28.87 -45.51
N ALA A 134 -12.74 29.66 -45.14
CA ALA A 134 -12.78 31.13 -45.19
C ALA A 134 -13.09 31.66 -46.60
N GLN A 135 -12.53 31.05 -47.65
CA GLN A 135 -12.80 31.44 -49.02
C GLN A 135 -14.22 31.09 -49.47
N SER A 136 -14.72 29.91 -49.06
CA SER A 136 -16.10 29.47 -49.36
C SER A 136 -17.15 30.34 -48.68
N LEU A 137 -16.79 30.99 -47.57
CA LEU A 137 -17.63 31.90 -46.79
C LEU A 137 -17.85 33.27 -47.44
N LEU A 138 -16.87 33.77 -48.20
CA LEU A 138 -16.95 35.05 -48.91
C LEU A 138 -18.06 35.06 -49.98
N ASN A 139 -18.45 33.88 -50.47
CA ASN A 139 -19.48 33.72 -51.49
C ASN A 139 -20.90 33.47 -50.92
N SER A 140 -21.05 33.39 -49.59
CA SER A 140 -22.33 33.06 -48.95
C SER A 140 -23.13 34.31 -48.54
N THR A 141 -24.43 34.32 -48.83
CA THR A 141 -25.37 35.39 -48.45
C THR A 141 -25.53 35.53 -46.91
N ARG A 142 -25.04 34.57 -46.11
CA ARG A 142 -25.12 34.54 -44.64
C ARG A 142 -23.79 34.90 -43.94
N TYR A 143 -23.01 35.81 -44.51
CA TYR A 143 -21.65 36.16 -44.09
C TYR A 143 -21.43 36.28 -42.56
N GLY A 144 -22.34 36.91 -41.81
CA GLY A 144 -22.22 37.07 -40.35
C GLY A 144 -22.25 35.75 -39.57
N ALA A 145 -23.32 34.97 -39.71
CA ALA A 145 -23.45 33.66 -39.04
C ALA A 145 -22.36 32.67 -39.47
N ALA A 146 -21.86 32.84 -40.69
CA ALA A 146 -20.90 31.97 -41.28
C ALA A 146 -19.46 32.31 -40.82
N LYS A 147 -19.17 33.59 -40.54
CA LYS A 147 -17.95 34.04 -39.86
C LYS A 147 -17.85 33.51 -38.42
N ASP A 148 -18.94 33.55 -37.66
CA ASP A 148 -18.97 33.03 -36.30
C ASP A 148 -18.73 31.51 -36.26
N ALA A 149 -19.35 30.77 -37.18
CA ALA A 149 -19.14 29.33 -37.32
C ALA A 149 -17.68 29.00 -37.70
N LEU A 150 -17.04 29.77 -38.59
CA LEU A 150 -15.62 29.60 -38.91
C LEU A 150 -14.73 29.80 -37.69
N ARG A 151 -14.96 30.87 -36.93
CA ARG A 151 -14.19 31.11 -35.71
C ARG A 151 -14.32 29.96 -34.73
N GLU A 152 -15.54 29.46 -34.50
CA GLU A 152 -15.75 28.30 -33.62
C GLU A 152 -15.01 27.06 -34.15
N VAL A 153 -15.07 26.79 -35.46
CA VAL A 153 -14.32 25.66 -36.06
C VAL A 153 -12.81 25.81 -35.85
N GLN A 154 -12.24 27.00 -36.07
CA GLN A 154 -10.82 27.25 -35.86
C GLN A 154 -10.41 27.06 -34.40
N GLU A 155 -11.16 27.62 -33.45
CA GLU A 155 -10.90 27.48 -32.02
C GLU A 155 -10.95 26.00 -31.58
N ARG A 156 -11.94 25.23 -32.07
CA ARG A 156 -12.04 23.80 -31.76
C ARG A 156 -10.96 22.96 -32.40
N HIS A 157 -10.49 23.35 -33.57
CA HIS A 157 -9.39 22.70 -34.24
C HIS A 157 -8.08 22.88 -33.46
N ASP A 158 -7.83 24.08 -32.94
CA ASP A 158 -6.69 24.33 -32.05
C ASP A 158 -6.79 23.53 -30.74
N ASP A 159 -7.99 23.40 -30.17
CA ASP A 159 -8.24 22.55 -29.00
C ASP A 159 -7.91 21.07 -29.29
N ILE A 160 -8.29 20.56 -30.48
CA ILE A 160 -7.95 19.20 -30.91
C ILE A 160 -6.44 19.00 -31.00
N LYS A 161 -5.68 19.97 -31.54
CA LYS A 161 -4.22 19.89 -31.59
C LYS A 161 -3.60 19.78 -30.20
N LYS A 162 -4.14 20.50 -29.22
CA LYS A 162 -3.70 20.39 -27.82
C LYS A 162 -3.96 18.98 -27.27
N ILE A 163 -5.14 18.41 -27.53
CA ILE A 163 -5.48 17.03 -27.17
C ILE A 163 -4.52 16.03 -27.82
N GLU A 164 -4.23 16.18 -29.11
CA GLU A 164 -3.32 15.28 -29.84
C GLU A 164 -1.88 15.34 -29.33
N LYS A 165 -1.41 16.53 -28.94
CA LYS A 165 -0.13 16.70 -28.25
C LYS A 165 -0.14 15.95 -26.92
N THR A 166 -1.19 16.10 -26.10
CA THR A 166 -1.33 15.36 -24.83
C THR A 166 -1.31 13.85 -25.06
N ILE A 167 -2.07 13.34 -26.03
CA ILE A 167 -2.10 11.90 -26.38
C ILE A 167 -0.70 11.41 -26.77
N SER A 168 0.01 12.15 -27.62
CA SER A 168 1.36 11.81 -28.05
C SER A 168 2.34 11.74 -26.86
N GLU A 169 2.24 12.69 -25.93
CA GLU A 169 3.04 12.68 -24.71
C GLU A 169 2.72 11.47 -23.81
N LEU A 170 1.44 11.10 -23.67
CA LEU A 170 1.03 9.92 -22.90
C LEU A 170 1.56 8.63 -23.53
N VAL A 171 1.52 8.50 -24.86
CA VAL A 171 2.09 7.35 -25.58
C VAL A 171 3.58 7.25 -25.35
N ASN A 172 4.32 8.36 -25.42
CA ASN A 172 5.76 8.37 -25.15
C ASN A 172 6.06 7.91 -23.72
N LEU A 173 5.32 8.43 -22.72
CA LEU A 173 5.46 7.99 -21.33
C LEU A 173 5.14 6.50 -21.15
N PHE A 174 4.13 6.00 -21.87
CA PHE A 174 3.74 4.59 -21.83
C PHE A 174 4.86 3.70 -22.37
N GLN A 175 5.41 4.03 -23.54
CA GLN A 175 6.52 3.29 -24.16
C GLN A 175 7.78 3.30 -23.28
N GLU A 176 8.13 4.46 -22.71
CA GLU A 176 9.26 4.58 -21.78
C GLU A 176 9.15 3.64 -20.57
N MET A 177 7.93 3.45 -20.06
CA MET A 177 7.66 2.58 -18.91
C MET A 177 7.53 1.10 -19.28
N GLN A 178 7.25 0.78 -20.55
CA GLN A 178 7.13 -0.59 -21.03
C GLN A 178 8.49 -1.21 -21.36
N MET A 179 9.44 -0.42 -21.89
CA MET A 179 10.82 -0.88 -22.14
C MET A 179 11.57 -1.31 -20.86
N LEU A 180 11.13 -0.88 -19.68
CA LEU A 180 11.74 -1.25 -18.39
C LEU A 180 11.40 -2.68 -17.93
N VAL A 181 10.43 -3.34 -18.58
CA VAL A 181 9.94 -4.66 -18.20
C VAL A 181 10.88 -5.77 -18.64
N GLU A 182 11.49 -5.65 -19.82
CA GLU A 182 12.31 -6.72 -20.42
C GLU A 182 13.59 -7.03 -19.62
N ALA A 183 14.09 -6.07 -18.83
CA ALA A 183 15.30 -6.26 -18.03
C ALA A 183 15.05 -6.96 -16.67
N GLN A 184 13.78 -7.17 -16.27
CA GLN A 184 13.42 -7.62 -14.92
C GLN A 184 12.70 -8.99 -14.87
N ASP A 185 12.44 -9.63 -16.01
CA ASP A 185 11.80 -10.95 -16.08
C ASP A 185 12.74 -12.08 -15.61
N ALA A 186 12.89 -12.20 -14.30
CA ALA A 186 13.16 -13.46 -13.59
C ALA A 186 11.97 -13.72 -12.65
N PRO A 187 11.54 -14.98 -12.44
CA PRO A 187 10.15 -15.29 -12.11
C PRO A 187 9.72 -14.71 -10.77
N ILE A 188 8.63 -13.95 -10.82
CA ILE A 188 7.85 -13.38 -9.71
C ILE A 188 7.30 -14.48 -8.76
N ALA A 189 7.54 -15.77 -9.06
CA ALA A 189 7.10 -16.93 -8.28
C ALA A 189 7.69 -17.00 -6.85
N ALA A 190 8.83 -16.35 -6.58
CA ALA A 190 9.42 -16.35 -5.23
C ALA A 190 8.65 -15.49 -4.21
N ILE A 191 7.73 -14.63 -4.65
CA ILE A 191 7.00 -13.71 -3.76
C ILE A 191 5.84 -14.43 -3.05
N GLU A 192 5.24 -15.43 -3.69
CA GLU A 192 4.20 -16.24 -3.06
C GLU A 192 4.78 -17.08 -1.91
N GLU A 193 5.98 -17.64 -2.09
CA GLU A 193 6.70 -18.37 -1.04
C GLU A 193 7.14 -17.45 0.11
N HIS A 194 7.71 -16.28 -0.18
CA HIS A 194 8.16 -15.35 0.86
C HIS A 194 7.03 -14.59 1.57
N ALA A 195 5.90 -14.29 0.91
CA ALA A 195 4.73 -13.70 1.57
C ALA A 195 4.04 -14.71 2.52
N VAL A 196 4.01 -15.99 2.14
CA VAL A 196 3.60 -17.08 3.04
C VAL A 196 4.56 -17.21 4.23
N GLN A 197 5.86 -16.98 4.04
CA GLN A 197 6.83 -17.01 5.13
C GLN A 197 6.67 -15.83 6.10
N VAL A 198 6.46 -14.61 5.61
CA VAL A 198 6.26 -13.41 6.47
C VAL A 198 4.95 -13.48 7.26
N THR A 199 3.89 -14.04 6.67
CA THR A 199 2.63 -14.29 7.41
C THR A 199 2.84 -15.34 8.52
N LYS A 200 3.59 -16.42 8.23
CA LYS A 200 3.95 -17.44 9.21
C LYS A 200 4.85 -16.91 10.34
N ASP A 201 5.79 -16.03 10.02
CA ASP A 201 6.66 -15.39 11.01
C ASP A 201 5.89 -14.39 11.88
N MET A 202 4.91 -13.66 11.31
CA MET A 202 4.01 -12.78 12.06
C MET A 202 3.08 -13.58 13.00
N GLU A 203 2.57 -14.73 12.55
CA GLU A 203 1.76 -15.64 13.37
C GLU A 203 2.57 -16.24 14.54
N SER A 204 3.84 -16.61 14.29
CA SER A 204 4.76 -17.04 15.35
C SER A 204 5.10 -15.91 16.34
N GLY A 205 5.21 -14.67 15.86
CA GLY A 205 5.43 -13.48 16.68
C GLY A 205 4.29 -13.20 17.65
N VAL A 206 3.04 -13.42 17.24
CA VAL A 206 1.86 -13.29 18.12
C VAL A 206 1.89 -14.35 19.23
N GLN A 207 2.26 -15.60 18.92
CA GLN A 207 2.40 -16.67 19.93
C GLN A 207 3.52 -16.39 20.95
N HIS A 208 4.61 -15.75 20.53
CA HIS A 208 5.69 -15.36 21.44
C HIS A 208 5.30 -14.21 22.36
N VAL A 209 4.47 -13.26 21.90
CA VAL A 209 3.92 -12.19 22.73
C VAL A 209 2.90 -12.73 23.74
N GLU A 210 2.08 -13.70 23.34
CA GLU A 210 1.12 -14.36 24.23
C GLU A 210 1.81 -15.17 25.35
N LYS A 211 2.83 -15.96 25.00
CA LYS A 211 3.68 -16.67 26.00
C LYS A 211 4.46 -15.70 26.90
N ALA A 212 4.89 -14.55 26.39
CA ALA A 212 5.52 -13.51 27.20
C ALA A 212 4.55 -12.87 28.19
N LEU A 213 3.28 -12.67 27.80
CA LEU A 213 2.24 -12.14 28.68
C LEU A 213 1.87 -13.14 29.79
N GLU A 214 1.85 -14.44 29.47
CA GLU A 214 1.57 -15.51 30.44
C GLU A 214 2.72 -15.70 31.44
N SER A 215 3.98 -15.66 30.96
CA SER A 215 5.18 -15.69 31.81
C SER A 215 5.26 -14.48 32.75
N ALA A 216 4.90 -13.28 32.27
CA ALA A 216 4.85 -12.07 33.08
C ALA A 216 3.79 -12.13 34.20
N LYS A 217 2.65 -12.80 33.96
CA LYS A 217 1.61 -13.04 34.99
C LYS A 217 2.06 -14.10 36.01
N GLY A 218 2.79 -15.13 35.59
CA GLY A 218 3.34 -16.18 36.47
C GLY A 218 4.40 -15.68 37.47
N ALA A 219 5.21 -14.68 37.08
CA ALA A 219 6.27 -14.13 37.93
C ALA A 219 5.73 -13.44 39.21
N ARG A 220 4.53 -12.84 39.16
CA ARG A 220 3.94 -12.17 40.33
C ARG A 220 3.44 -13.15 41.39
N LYS A 221 2.89 -14.30 40.96
CA LYS A 221 2.42 -15.36 41.86
C LYS A 221 3.57 -16.04 42.62
N LYS A 222 4.71 -16.29 41.94
CA LYS A 222 5.90 -16.90 42.55
C LYS A 222 6.57 -15.99 43.59
N LYS A 223 6.52 -14.67 43.41
CA LYS A 223 7.01 -13.69 44.41
C LYS A 223 6.21 -13.74 45.72
N TRP A 224 4.89 -13.87 45.63
CA TRP A 224 4.03 -14.01 46.82
C TRP A 224 4.24 -15.34 47.55
N ILE A 225 4.40 -16.45 46.81
CA ILE A 225 4.71 -17.76 47.41
C ILE A 225 6.05 -17.71 48.15
N CYS A 226 7.09 -17.13 47.55
CA CYS A 226 8.39 -16.96 48.20
C CYS A 226 8.28 -16.10 49.48
N LEU A 227 7.50 -15.01 49.44
CA LEU A 227 7.28 -14.15 50.60
C LEU A 227 6.57 -14.90 51.73
N CYS A 228 5.55 -15.70 51.43
CA CYS A 228 4.86 -16.54 52.42
C CYS A 228 5.81 -17.55 53.08
N ILE A 229 6.69 -18.20 52.30
CA ILE A 229 7.70 -19.14 52.84
C ILE A 229 8.69 -18.41 53.75
N CYS A 230 9.16 -17.22 53.36
CA CYS A 230 10.06 -16.42 54.20
C CYS A 230 9.39 -16.01 55.53
N ILE A 231 8.12 -15.63 55.51
CA ILE A 231 7.37 -15.32 56.74
C ILE A 231 7.24 -16.57 57.63
N LEU A 232 6.96 -17.73 57.05
CA LEU A 232 6.86 -18.99 57.78
C LEU A 232 8.18 -19.33 58.48
N ILE A 233 9.31 -19.16 57.80
CA ILE A 233 10.65 -19.36 58.38
C ILE A 233 10.90 -18.38 59.53
N LEU A 234 10.53 -17.10 59.37
CA LEU A 234 10.67 -16.11 60.45
C LEU A 234 9.83 -16.45 61.67
N ILE A 235 8.61 -16.97 61.48
CA ILE A 235 7.75 -17.43 62.59
C ILE A 235 8.40 -18.62 63.30
N ILE A 236 8.96 -19.59 62.56
CA ILE A 236 9.66 -20.74 63.16
C ILE A 236 10.86 -20.27 63.99
N VAL A 237 11.66 -19.34 63.47
CA VAL A 237 12.80 -18.78 64.20
C VAL A 237 12.32 -18.03 65.45
N ALA A 238 11.25 -17.24 65.36
CA ALA A 238 10.67 -16.55 66.51
C ALA A 238 10.15 -17.52 67.57
N VAL A 239 9.53 -18.63 67.15
CA VAL A 239 9.07 -19.71 68.06
C VAL A 239 10.26 -20.43 68.69
N VAL A 240 11.33 -20.72 67.95
CA VAL A 240 12.54 -21.33 68.51
C VAL A 240 13.21 -20.41 69.52
N VAL A 241 13.34 -19.12 69.21
CA VAL A 241 13.90 -18.12 70.14
C VAL A 241 13.00 -17.95 71.35
N TYR A 242 11.68 -17.90 71.17
CA TYR A 242 10.71 -17.86 72.27
C TYR A 242 10.83 -19.12 73.12
N LEU A 243 10.84 -20.31 72.54
CA LEU A 243 11.03 -21.57 73.27
C LEU A 243 12.39 -21.60 73.97
N TYR A 244 13.48 -21.09 73.39
CA TYR A 244 14.77 -21.01 74.07
C TYR A 244 14.71 -20.07 75.28
N PHE A 245 14.16 -18.87 75.10
CA PHE A 245 13.99 -17.88 76.17
C PHE A 245 12.97 -18.31 77.24
N PHE A 246 11.94 -19.08 76.87
CA PHE A 246 10.90 -19.58 77.79
C PHE A 246 11.31 -20.91 78.44
N LYS A 247 12.19 -21.70 77.79
CA LYS A 247 12.81 -22.92 78.35
C LYS A 247 13.89 -22.62 79.39
N ASP A 248 14.50 -21.44 79.35
CA ASP A 248 15.33 -20.95 80.46
C ASP A 248 14.51 -20.55 81.71
N LYS A 249 13.18 -20.65 81.69
CA LYS A 249 12.30 -20.38 82.85
C LYS A 249 11.46 -21.55 83.35
N ILE A 250 11.64 -22.78 82.84
CA ILE A 250 11.10 -24.02 83.43
C ILE A 250 12.13 -25.14 83.20
N GLY A 251 13.05 -25.29 84.16
CA GLY A 251 13.99 -26.40 84.20
C GLY A 251 13.33 -27.70 84.64
N GLY A 252 13.95 -28.83 84.28
CA GLY A 252 13.77 -30.07 85.03
C GLY A 252 13.87 -31.38 84.25
N GLY A 253 15.04 -32.01 84.32
CA GLY A 253 15.24 -33.47 84.51
C GLY A 253 14.90 -34.40 83.34
N GLY A 254 15.66 -35.45 83.04
CA GLY A 254 16.68 -36.17 83.79
C GLY A 254 16.60 -37.64 83.36
N GLY A 255 17.73 -38.35 83.32
CA GLY A 255 17.72 -39.77 82.95
C GLY A 255 19.12 -40.38 83.01
N ASN A 256 19.54 -40.71 84.22
CA ASN A 256 20.83 -41.25 84.61
C ASN A 256 20.96 -42.76 84.29
N ASN A 257 22.21 -43.20 84.05
CA ASN A 257 22.56 -44.60 83.84
C ASN A 257 22.79 -45.36 85.15
N ASN A 258 22.15 -46.52 85.23
CA ASN A 258 22.58 -47.82 85.75
C ASN A 258 23.21 -47.95 87.16
N SER A 259 22.55 -48.75 87.99
CA SER A 259 23.09 -49.81 88.87
C SER A 259 21.88 -50.44 89.59
N GLN A 260 21.80 -51.70 89.98
CA GLN A 260 22.55 -52.95 89.79
C GLN A 260 21.73 -53.96 90.61
N SER A 261 22.01 -55.26 90.42
CA SER A 261 21.83 -56.33 91.40
C SER A 261 20.46 -57.03 91.40
N ASN A 262 20.37 -58.27 90.88
CA ASN A 262 20.68 -59.54 91.58
C ASN A 262 19.35 -60.14 92.08
N SER A 263 18.94 -61.36 91.74
CA SER A 263 19.67 -62.57 92.06
C SER A 263 19.01 -63.82 91.46
N ASN A 264 19.88 -64.74 91.08
CA ASN A 264 19.84 -66.18 91.35
C ASN A 264 18.82 -67.12 90.69
N THR A 265 19.43 -68.26 90.29
CA THR A 265 18.91 -69.64 90.24
C THR A 265 18.29 -70.04 88.89
N SER A 266 19.07 -70.59 87.96
CA SER A 266 19.61 -71.97 87.89
C SER A 266 18.66 -72.92 87.13
N ILE A 267 19.30 -73.80 86.36
CA ILE A 267 18.83 -75.07 85.77
C ILE A 267 18.17 -75.00 84.37
N ALA A 268 19.08 -74.96 83.38
CA ALA A 268 19.23 -75.79 82.17
C ALA A 268 18.27 -77.00 81.91
N PRO A 269 18.38 -77.71 80.77
CA PRO A 269 18.37 -77.27 79.35
C PRO A 269 17.51 -78.19 78.44
N LYS A 270 17.63 -77.96 77.12
CA LYS A 270 17.23 -78.79 75.94
C LYS A 270 15.85 -78.44 75.37
N SER A 271 15.63 -78.34 74.06
CA SER A 271 16.35 -78.77 72.85
C SER A 271 15.91 -77.87 71.69
N ASN A 272 16.82 -77.30 70.91
CA ASN A 272 17.28 -77.81 69.61
C ASN A 272 16.18 -77.89 68.53
N SER A 273 16.22 -76.99 67.53
CA SER A 273 16.32 -77.33 66.09
C SER A 273 15.91 -76.16 65.17
N THR A 274 16.80 -75.91 64.20
CA THR A 274 16.53 -75.57 62.78
C THR A 274 15.69 -74.32 62.45
N SER A 275 16.27 -73.23 61.97
CA SER A 275 16.70 -73.01 60.56
C SER A 275 15.57 -73.12 59.54
N SER A 276 15.33 -71.97 58.90
CA SER A 276 15.21 -71.80 57.44
C SER A 276 13.92 -71.14 56.99
N THR A 277 14.12 -70.10 56.17
CA THR A 277 13.22 -69.47 55.19
C THR A 277 12.04 -68.67 55.68
#